data_AF-A0A6J6GCV0-F1
#
_entry.id   AF-A0A6J6GCV0-F1
#
_cell.length_a   1.000
_cell.length_b   1.000
_cell.length_c   1.000
_cell.angle_alpha   90.00
_cell.angle_beta   90.00
_cell.angle_gamma   90.00
#
_symmetry.space_group_name_H-M   'P 1'
#
loop_
_entity.id
_entity.type
_entity.pdbx_description
1 polymer ?
#
loop_
_entity_poly.entity_id
_entity_poly.type
_entity_poly.pdbx_seq_one_letter_code
_entity_poly.pdbx_strand_id
1 'polypeptide(L)'
;MNVGDRITVTVGGIAHGGHCVARHDGRVIFLRYAIPGEEVIAEITDVTSKFARGLAIEILKASPDRVSAPCNLARPGGCGGCDFQHIEISAQRKLKSQIVKEQFSRVAKMEVDVEVIGVDPANGLGWRTRMDFTVNPERKVALYGARSHNLIPISKCLIADERMDLDSINQTKLPVGAKVEVAISHTGKQFVAIEGRENFDLIDEQVLNKNFSISPTSFWQSHIQAPEVLTNSVLGYLGVRAGDHVFDLYGGVGLFTAALATQVTDTGRVTLIELDAGAIIDAKRIFAENQIVEIVEGKVERSLSKFKRADLILLDPPRSGAGKDVVNAMAKLEPRAIVYVSCDPASLARDATYLDELGYKLDGIQSFDLFPMTQHIECVARFLKIA
;
A
#
# COMPACT_ATOMS: atom_id res chain seq x y z
N MET A 1 17.57 -14.70 -26.55
CA MET A 1 17.16 -13.61 -25.65
C MET A 1 18.18 -13.47 -24.53
N ASN A 2 18.92 -12.37 -24.56
CA ASN A 2 19.96 -11.94 -23.63
C ASN A 2 19.64 -10.52 -23.13
N VAL A 3 20.29 -10.10 -22.04
CA VAL A 3 20.21 -8.71 -21.57
C VAL A 3 20.79 -7.77 -22.63
N GLY A 4 20.09 -6.67 -22.91
CA GLY A 4 20.41 -5.70 -23.95
C GLY A 4 19.78 -5.98 -25.32
N ASP A 5 19.20 -7.18 -25.53
CA ASP A 5 18.47 -7.48 -26.77
C ASP A 5 17.29 -6.50 -26.93
N ARG A 6 17.08 -6.02 -28.16
CA ARG A 6 15.93 -5.20 -28.55
C ARG A 6 15.03 -6.00 -29.47
N ILE A 7 13.81 -6.25 -29.04
CA ILE A 7 12.87 -7.13 -29.73
C ILE A 7 11.53 -6.42 -29.94
N THR A 8 10.94 -6.60 -31.12
CA THR A 8 9.58 -6.13 -31.40
C THR A 8 8.59 -7.14 -30.87
N VAL A 9 7.64 -6.70 -30.04
CA VAL A 9 6.63 -7.56 -29.43
C VAL A 9 5.27 -6.88 -29.36
N THR A 10 4.22 -7.69 -29.47
CA THR A 10 2.86 -7.27 -29.12
C THR A 10 2.64 -7.47 -27.62
N VAL A 11 2.13 -6.43 -26.96
CA VAL A 11 1.90 -6.38 -25.53
C VAL A 11 0.54 -6.99 -25.20
N GLY A 12 0.53 -8.03 -24.37
CA GLY A 12 -0.68 -8.67 -23.86
C GLY A 12 -1.18 -8.04 -22.57
N GLY A 13 -1.97 -8.81 -21.81
CA GLY A 13 -2.60 -8.36 -20.56
C GLY A 13 -1.60 -7.96 -19.46
N ILE A 14 -2.12 -7.30 -18.43
CA ILE A 14 -1.36 -6.88 -17.25
C ILE A 14 -1.29 -8.01 -16.22
N ALA A 15 -0.13 -8.16 -15.57
CA ALA A 15 0.07 -9.05 -14.45
C ALA A 15 0.19 -8.26 -13.13
N HIS A 16 -0.09 -8.94 -12.02
CA HIS A 16 0.20 -8.43 -10.68
C HIS A 16 1.68 -7.99 -10.60
N GLY A 17 1.94 -6.85 -9.94
CA GLY A 17 3.24 -6.20 -9.97
C GLY A 17 3.35 -5.10 -11.03
N GLY A 18 2.30 -4.82 -11.81
CA GLY A 18 2.24 -3.68 -12.73
C GLY A 18 2.98 -3.86 -14.06
N HIS A 19 3.25 -5.10 -14.44
CA HIS A 19 3.96 -5.40 -15.69
C HIS A 19 2.97 -5.94 -16.72
N CYS A 20 3.08 -5.48 -17.96
CA CYS A 20 2.35 -6.09 -19.07
C CYS A 20 3.12 -7.29 -19.62
N VAL A 21 2.40 -8.31 -20.07
CA VAL A 21 2.99 -9.58 -20.46
C VAL A 21 3.08 -9.67 -21.98
N ALA A 22 4.28 -9.88 -22.50
CA ALA A 22 4.50 -10.24 -23.90
C ALA A 22 5.10 -11.65 -24.00
N ARG A 23 5.04 -12.24 -25.20
CA ARG A 23 5.70 -13.51 -25.51
C ARG A 23 6.53 -13.38 -26.76
N HIS A 24 7.75 -13.92 -26.73
CA HIS A 24 8.66 -14.00 -27.87
C HIS A 24 9.38 -15.34 -27.83
N ASP A 25 9.34 -16.10 -28.93
CA ASP A 25 9.90 -17.45 -29.04
C ASP A 25 9.51 -18.39 -27.87
N GLY A 26 8.23 -18.35 -27.49
CA GLY A 26 7.68 -19.16 -26.39
C GLY A 26 8.05 -18.68 -24.98
N ARG A 27 8.94 -17.69 -24.82
CA ARG A 27 9.34 -17.13 -23.53
C ARG A 27 8.44 -15.96 -23.12
N VAL A 28 8.12 -15.89 -21.84
CA VAL A 28 7.34 -14.80 -21.23
C VAL A 28 8.26 -13.62 -20.93
N ILE A 29 7.80 -12.41 -21.25
CA ILE A 29 8.49 -11.15 -20.96
C ILE A 29 7.56 -10.27 -20.13
N PHE A 30 8.01 -9.82 -18.97
CA PHE A 30 7.34 -8.80 -18.16
C PHE A 30 7.86 -7.41 -18.54
N LEU A 31 6.99 -6.59 -19.12
CA LEU A 31 7.30 -5.27 -19.64
C LEU A 31 6.80 -4.18 -18.70
N ARG A 32 7.71 -3.27 -18.32
CA ARG A 32 7.34 -1.97 -17.76
C ARG A 32 7.20 -0.93 -18.89
N TYR A 33 6.42 0.12 -18.64
CA TYR A 33 6.16 1.23 -19.58
C TYR A 33 5.33 0.87 -20.83
N ALA A 34 4.67 -0.29 -20.82
CA ALA A 34 3.83 -0.79 -21.89
C ALA A 34 2.36 -0.85 -21.45
N ILE A 35 1.44 -0.70 -22.39
CA ILE A 35 -0.01 -0.84 -22.18
C ILE A 35 -0.50 -2.06 -23.00
N PRO A 36 -1.46 -2.87 -22.49
CA PRO A 36 -2.02 -3.96 -23.27
C PRO A 36 -2.53 -3.51 -24.65
N GLY A 37 -2.26 -4.31 -25.68
CA GLY A 37 -2.66 -4.04 -27.06
C GLY A 37 -1.63 -3.24 -27.89
N GLU A 38 -0.54 -2.77 -27.28
CA GLU A 38 0.51 -2.05 -27.97
C GLU A 38 1.44 -2.95 -28.78
N GLU A 39 2.12 -2.35 -29.76
CA GLU A 39 3.30 -2.90 -30.39
C GLU A 39 4.50 -2.03 -30.02
N VAL A 40 5.55 -2.65 -29.46
CA VAL A 40 6.67 -1.93 -28.87
C VAL A 40 8.01 -2.58 -29.24
N ILE A 41 9.07 -1.78 -29.26
CA ILE A 41 10.43 -2.30 -29.12
C ILE A 41 10.74 -2.41 -27.63
N ALA A 42 10.92 -3.64 -27.16
CA ALA A 42 11.29 -3.95 -25.80
C ALA A 42 12.80 -4.17 -25.68
N GLU A 43 13.45 -3.46 -24.75
CA GLU A 43 14.83 -3.74 -24.34
C GLU A 43 14.84 -4.69 -23.14
N ILE A 44 15.50 -5.83 -23.27
CA ILE A 44 15.58 -6.84 -22.22
C ILE A 44 16.57 -6.42 -21.13
N THR A 45 16.12 -6.39 -19.89
CA THR A 45 16.91 -5.91 -18.73
C THR A 45 17.33 -7.03 -17.79
N ASP A 46 16.63 -8.15 -17.79
CA ASP A 46 16.91 -9.29 -16.92
C ASP A 46 16.36 -10.58 -17.54
N VAL A 47 17.09 -11.69 -17.41
CA VAL A 47 16.68 -12.99 -17.95
C VAL A 47 16.86 -14.06 -16.89
N THR A 48 15.79 -14.80 -16.61
CA THR A 48 15.79 -15.99 -15.75
C THR A 48 15.55 -17.24 -16.57
N SER A 49 15.60 -18.42 -15.92
CA SER A 49 15.24 -19.69 -16.58
C SER A 49 13.76 -19.78 -16.98
N LYS A 50 12.86 -18.98 -16.36
CA LYS A 50 11.41 -19.08 -16.56
C LYS A 50 10.83 -17.94 -17.40
N PHE A 51 11.40 -16.74 -17.30
CA PHE A 51 10.89 -15.55 -17.95
C PHE A 51 12.01 -14.49 -18.09
N ALA A 52 11.76 -13.48 -18.90
CA ALA A 52 12.57 -12.27 -18.99
C ALA A 52 11.81 -11.04 -18.49
N ARG A 53 12.53 -9.96 -18.23
CA ARG A 53 11.99 -8.63 -17.97
C ARG A 53 12.54 -7.66 -19.00
N GLY A 54 11.74 -6.66 -19.34
CA GLY A 54 12.15 -5.62 -20.26
C GLY A 54 11.42 -4.31 -20.02
N LEU A 55 11.89 -3.29 -20.74
CA LEU A 55 11.28 -1.97 -20.77
C LEU A 55 10.80 -1.71 -22.19
N ALA A 56 9.57 -1.23 -22.35
CA ALA A 56 9.16 -0.65 -23.64
C ALA A 56 9.92 0.67 -23.84
N ILE A 57 10.87 0.67 -24.77
CA ILE A 57 11.73 1.83 -25.06
C ILE A 57 11.26 2.63 -26.27
N GLU A 58 10.49 2.00 -27.16
CA GLU A 58 9.86 2.64 -28.31
C GLU A 58 8.45 2.09 -28.52
N ILE A 59 7.49 2.96 -28.81
CA ILE A 59 6.08 2.61 -29.02
C ILE A 59 5.80 2.71 -30.52
N LEU A 60 5.68 1.56 -31.19
CA LEU A 60 5.41 1.47 -32.63
C LEU A 60 3.92 1.66 -32.93
N LYS A 61 3.07 1.09 -32.08
CA LYS A 61 1.62 1.28 -32.09
C LYS A 61 1.12 1.53 -30.67
N ALA A 62 0.70 2.76 -30.40
CA ALA A 62 0.23 3.17 -29.08
C ALA A 62 -1.21 2.71 -28.81
N SER A 63 -1.49 2.43 -27.54
CA SER A 63 -2.86 2.29 -27.03
C SER A 63 -3.58 3.64 -27.07
N PRO A 64 -4.91 3.69 -27.29
CA PRO A 64 -5.68 4.93 -27.14
C PRO A 64 -5.60 5.52 -25.72
N ASP A 65 -5.29 4.69 -24.71
CA ASP A 65 -5.14 5.11 -23.33
C ASP A 65 -3.72 5.63 -22.99
N ARG A 66 -2.80 5.65 -23.96
CA ARG A 66 -1.44 6.18 -23.75
C ARG A 66 -1.47 7.70 -23.69
N VAL A 67 -0.86 8.25 -22.65
CA VAL A 67 -0.63 9.69 -22.48
C VAL A 67 0.86 9.99 -22.32
N SER A 68 1.24 11.26 -22.51
CA SER A 68 2.59 11.70 -22.15
C SER A 68 2.73 11.72 -20.63
N ALA A 69 3.76 11.03 -20.12
CA ALA A 69 4.06 11.07 -18.69
C ALA A 69 4.39 12.52 -18.26
N PRO A 70 3.70 13.08 -17.25
CA PRO A 70 3.94 14.45 -16.82
C PRO A 70 5.30 14.60 -16.11
N CYS A 71 5.80 13.56 -15.43
CA CYS A 71 7.12 13.57 -14.83
C CYS A 71 8.17 13.09 -15.85
N ASN A 72 9.15 13.94 -16.13
CA ASN A 72 10.29 13.61 -16.99
C ASN A 72 11.17 12.45 -16.46
N LEU A 73 11.09 12.14 -15.16
CA LEU A 73 11.78 11.02 -14.54
C LEU A 73 10.99 9.70 -14.63
N ALA A 74 9.70 9.73 -14.99
CA ALA A 74 8.87 8.54 -15.15
C ALA A 74 9.06 7.90 -16.55
N ARG A 75 10.29 7.46 -16.83
CA ARG A 75 10.73 6.91 -18.12
C ARG A 75 11.71 5.74 -17.93
N PRO A 76 11.94 4.90 -18.95
CA PRO A 76 13.02 3.91 -18.91
C PRO A 76 14.36 4.50 -18.42
N GLY A 77 15.00 3.84 -17.46
CA GLY A 77 16.24 4.31 -16.82
C GLY A 77 16.09 5.48 -15.85
N GLY A 78 14.89 6.01 -15.64
CA GLY A 78 14.58 7.08 -14.69
C GLY A 78 14.22 6.60 -13.29
N CYS A 79 13.44 7.40 -12.58
CA CYS A 79 12.99 7.12 -11.21
C CYS A 79 12.13 5.85 -11.16
N GLY A 80 12.35 5.02 -10.14
CA GLY A 80 11.61 3.78 -9.93
C GLY A 80 10.20 3.96 -9.36
N GLY A 81 9.83 5.16 -8.90
CA GLY A 81 8.63 5.36 -8.08
C GLY A 81 7.27 5.31 -8.78
N CYS A 82 7.20 5.55 -10.11
CA CYS A 82 5.93 5.55 -10.83
C CYS A 82 5.96 4.60 -12.02
N ASP A 83 4.96 3.72 -12.07
CA ASP A 83 4.80 2.69 -13.10
C ASP A 83 3.92 3.17 -14.25
N PHE A 84 2.88 3.97 -13.96
CA PHE A 84 1.72 4.15 -14.84
C PHE A 84 1.51 5.58 -15.34
N GLN A 85 2.46 6.51 -15.15
CA GLN A 85 2.30 7.89 -15.61
C GLN A 85 2.05 8.05 -17.13
N HIS A 86 2.37 7.03 -17.92
CA HIS A 86 2.14 6.98 -19.36
C HIS A 86 0.75 6.44 -19.74
N ILE A 87 -0.11 6.16 -18.74
CA ILE A 87 -1.44 5.57 -18.89
C ILE A 87 -2.47 6.57 -18.36
N GLU A 88 -3.53 6.82 -19.12
CA GLU A 88 -4.67 7.61 -18.68
C GLU A 88 -5.26 7.05 -17.37
N ILE A 89 -5.66 7.93 -16.43
CA ILE A 89 -5.96 7.53 -15.05
C ILE A 89 -7.17 6.59 -14.93
N SER A 90 -8.21 6.77 -15.76
CA SER A 90 -9.34 5.83 -15.80
C SER A 90 -8.90 4.44 -16.29
N ALA A 91 -7.98 4.39 -17.27
CA ALA A 91 -7.40 3.14 -17.75
C ALA A 91 -6.50 2.48 -16.68
N GLN A 92 -5.76 3.24 -15.87
CA GLN A 92 -5.02 2.68 -14.73
C GLN A 92 -5.95 1.91 -13.78
N ARG A 93 -7.09 2.52 -13.43
CA ARG A 93 -8.07 1.90 -12.52
C ARG A 93 -8.71 0.66 -13.12
N LYS A 94 -8.99 0.65 -14.43
CA LYS A 94 -9.47 -0.55 -15.13
C LYS A 94 -8.45 -1.69 -15.07
N LEU A 95 -7.17 -1.40 -15.33
CA LEU A 95 -6.09 -2.39 -15.25
C LEU A 95 -5.91 -2.92 -13.82
N LYS A 96 -5.96 -2.04 -12.82
CA LYS A 96 -5.92 -2.43 -11.40
C LYS A 96 -7.11 -3.32 -11.02
N SER A 97 -8.31 -2.99 -11.48
CA SER A 97 -9.52 -3.79 -11.26
C SER A 97 -9.37 -5.19 -11.85
N GLN A 98 -8.82 -5.29 -13.07
CA GLN A 98 -8.53 -6.58 -13.71
C GLN A 98 -7.53 -7.41 -12.89
N ILE A 99 -6.50 -6.79 -12.31
CA ILE A 99 -5.54 -7.48 -11.44
C ILE A 99 -6.24 -8.10 -10.23
N VAL A 100 -7.10 -7.35 -9.54
CA VAL A 100 -7.81 -7.87 -8.36
C VAL A 100 -8.71 -9.06 -8.76
N LYS A 101 -9.53 -8.89 -9.80
CA LYS A 101 -10.40 -9.97 -10.33
C LYS A 101 -9.59 -11.22 -10.70
N GLU A 102 -8.46 -11.04 -11.38
CA GLU A 102 -7.59 -12.15 -11.79
C GLU A 102 -6.95 -12.86 -10.58
N GLN A 103 -6.50 -12.13 -9.56
CA GLN A 103 -5.92 -12.74 -8.36
C GLN A 103 -6.95 -13.61 -7.63
N PHE A 104 -8.16 -13.10 -7.42
CA PHE A 104 -9.22 -13.89 -6.76
C PHE A 104 -9.65 -15.09 -7.61
N SER A 105 -9.89 -14.93 -8.91
CA SER A 105 -10.31 -16.03 -9.78
C SER A 105 -9.22 -17.13 -9.87
N ARG A 106 -7.94 -16.74 -10.02
CA ARG A 106 -6.85 -17.71 -10.21
C ARG A 106 -6.35 -18.33 -8.92
N VAL A 107 -6.16 -17.54 -7.86
CA VAL A 107 -5.57 -17.96 -6.58
C VAL A 107 -6.64 -18.47 -5.62
N ALA A 108 -7.70 -17.69 -5.40
CA ALA A 108 -8.76 -18.03 -4.46
C ALA A 108 -9.85 -18.94 -5.05
N LYS A 109 -9.91 -19.06 -6.39
CA LYS A 109 -11.03 -19.69 -7.10
C LYS A 109 -12.37 -19.04 -6.76
N MET A 110 -12.34 -17.73 -6.52
CA MET A 110 -13.49 -16.90 -6.21
C MET A 110 -13.68 -15.86 -7.30
N GLU A 111 -14.91 -15.71 -7.78
CA GLU A 111 -15.24 -14.60 -8.67
C GLU A 111 -15.65 -13.40 -7.83
N VAL A 112 -15.02 -12.26 -8.10
CA VAL A 112 -15.33 -10.99 -7.44
C VAL A 112 -15.65 -9.96 -8.50
N ASP A 113 -16.73 -9.20 -8.27
CA ASP A 113 -17.01 -8.03 -9.08
C ASP A 113 -16.58 -6.77 -8.34
N VAL A 114 -15.38 -6.29 -8.68
CA VAL A 114 -14.76 -5.14 -8.03
C VAL A 114 -14.24 -4.16 -9.06
N GLU A 115 -14.54 -2.89 -8.82
CA GLU A 115 -13.93 -1.77 -9.52
C GLU A 115 -13.05 -0.99 -8.54
N VAL A 116 -11.89 -0.56 -9.02
CA VAL A 116 -10.97 0.27 -8.24
C VAL A 116 -11.47 1.70 -8.26
N ILE A 117 -11.90 2.16 -7.09
CA ILE A 117 -12.47 3.48 -6.83
C ILE A 117 -11.36 4.52 -6.84
N GLY A 118 -11.52 5.57 -7.63
CA GLY A 118 -10.63 6.72 -7.62
C GLY A 118 -10.75 7.52 -6.32
N VAL A 119 -9.63 8.00 -5.80
CA VAL A 119 -9.57 8.86 -4.62
C VAL A 119 -8.92 10.19 -4.99
N ASP A 120 -9.40 11.28 -4.41
CA ASP A 120 -8.85 12.61 -4.67
C ASP A 120 -7.40 12.76 -4.18
N PRO A 121 -6.53 13.47 -4.92
CA PRO A 121 -6.86 14.30 -6.08
C PRO A 121 -7.15 13.50 -7.35
N ALA A 122 -8.23 13.85 -8.05
CA ALA A 122 -8.72 13.12 -9.22
C ALA A 122 -7.69 12.96 -10.37
N ASN A 123 -6.67 13.82 -10.45
CA ASN A 123 -5.59 13.73 -11.45
C ASN A 123 -4.47 12.74 -11.05
N GLY A 124 -4.52 12.17 -9.85
CA GLY A 124 -3.56 11.20 -9.34
C GLY A 124 -2.17 11.75 -9.01
N LEU A 125 -2.05 13.07 -8.85
CA LEU A 125 -0.82 13.78 -8.47
C LEU A 125 -1.01 14.47 -7.10
N GLY A 126 0.07 14.92 -6.46
CA GLY A 126 -0.02 15.71 -5.23
C GLY A 126 -0.55 14.97 -3.99
N TRP A 127 -0.75 13.65 -4.04
CA TRP A 127 -1.42 12.90 -2.99
C TRP A 127 -0.50 12.44 -1.85
N ARG A 128 0.81 12.33 -2.12
CA ARG A 128 1.76 11.62 -1.25
C ARG A 128 2.35 12.55 -0.20
N THR A 129 1.87 12.43 1.03
CA THR A 129 2.30 13.24 2.17
C THR A 129 3.57 12.72 2.83
N ARG A 130 3.96 11.45 2.59
CA ARG A 130 5.17 10.84 3.17
C ARG A 130 6.09 10.21 2.14
N MET A 131 7.37 10.53 2.23
CA MET A 131 8.40 10.06 1.31
C MET A 131 9.73 9.77 2.00
N ASP A 132 10.31 8.61 1.66
CA ASP A 132 11.64 8.23 2.13
C ASP A 132 12.63 8.35 0.98
N PHE A 133 13.66 9.16 1.21
CA PHE A 133 14.75 9.38 0.27
C PHE A 133 16.05 8.77 0.76
N THR A 134 16.97 8.56 -0.17
CA THR A 134 18.37 8.25 0.15
C THR A 134 19.24 9.40 -0.35
N VAL A 135 20.20 9.84 0.46
CA VAL A 135 21.11 10.91 0.07
C VAL A 135 22.17 10.37 -0.89
N ASN A 136 22.26 10.94 -2.08
CA ASN A 136 23.21 10.55 -3.11
C ASN A 136 24.62 11.14 -2.86
N PRO A 137 25.65 10.79 -3.67
CA PRO A 137 27.01 11.34 -3.54
C PRO A 137 27.09 12.87 -3.65
N GLU A 138 26.20 13.51 -4.40
CA GLU A 138 26.08 14.97 -4.53
C GLU A 138 25.35 15.64 -3.34
N ARG A 139 25.03 14.87 -2.29
CA ARG A 139 24.32 15.30 -1.08
C ARG A 139 22.90 15.82 -1.35
N LYS A 140 22.24 15.24 -2.34
CA LYS A 140 20.84 15.52 -2.70
C LYS A 140 19.95 14.35 -2.32
N VAL A 141 18.70 14.62 -2.00
CA VAL A 141 17.70 13.56 -1.84
C VAL A 141 17.47 12.89 -3.19
N ALA A 142 17.45 11.56 -3.18
CA ALA A 142 17.33 10.74 -4.37
C ALA A 142 16.44 9.53 -4.12
N LEU A 143 15.89 9.00 -5.21
CA LEU A 143 15.16 7.74 -5.24
C LEU A 143 15.88 6.76 -6.16
N TYR A 144 15.76 5.47 -5.86
CA TYR A 144 16.33 4.44 -6.72
C TYR A 144 15.60 4.35 -8.06
N GLY A 145 16.35 4.10 -9.13
CA GLY A 145 15.78 3.59 -10.38
C GLY A 145 15.12 2.22 -10.16
N ALA A 146 14.15 1.86 -10.98
CA ALA A 146 13.46 0.57 -10.81
C ALA A 146 14.43 -0.60 -10.95
N ARG A 147 14.44 -1.48 -9.93
CA ARG A 147 15.34 -2.63 -9.82
C ARG A 147 16.81 -2.26 -10.06
N SER A 148 17.21 -1.07 -9.62
CA SER A 148 18.56 -0.53 -9.81
C SER A 148 19.10 0.05 -8.51
N HIS A 149 20.42 0.04 -8.36
CA HIS A 149 21.11 0.78 -7.29
C HIS A 149 21.45 2.21 -7.70
N ASN A 150 21.07 2.63 -8.91
CA ASN A 150 21.26 4.01 -9.36
C ASN A 150 20.35 4.96 -8.58
N LEU A 151 20.94 5.97 -7.94
CA LEU A 151 20.23 7.01 -7.22
C LEU A 151 19.92 8.18 -8.16
N ILE A 152 18.65 8.37 -8.46
CA ILE A 152 18.13 9.46 -9.29
C ILE A 152 17.86 10.67 -8.39
N PRO A 153 18.59 11.79 -8.53
CA PRO A 153 18.34 12.99 -7.75
C PRO A 153 16.92 13.52 -7.98
N ILE A 154 16.23 13.90 -6.91
CA ILE A 154 14.86 14.40 -6.97
C ILE A 154 14.84 15.85 -6.48
N SER A 155 14.61 16.79 -7.39
CA SER A 155 14.28 18.18 -7.05
C SER A 155 12.77 18.42 -6.94
N LYS A 156 11.97 17.65 -7.70
CA LYS A 156 10.51 17.70 -7.64
C LYS A 156 9.93 16.32 -7.90
N CYS A 157 8.92 15.94 -7.12
CA CYS A 157 8.18 14.70 -7.28
C CYS A 157 6.70 15.02 -7.48
N LEU A 158 6.13 14.75 -8.66
CA LEU A 158 4.75 15.17 -8.98
C LEU A 158 3.67 14.43 -8.19
N ILE A 159 3.97 13.25 -7.64
CA ILE A 159 3.03 12.55 -6.75
C ILE A 159 3.14 13.01 -5.30
N ALA A 160 4.24 13.71 -4.92
CA ALA A 160 4.39 14.28 -3.59
C ALA A 160 3.42 15.44 -3.40
N ASP A 161 2.93 15.59 -2.18
CA ASP A 161 2.16 16.76 -1.77
C ASP A 161 2.91 18.05 -2.15
N GLU A 162 2.19 19.02 -2.72
CA GLU A 162 2.80 20.24 -3.27
C GLU A 162 3.49 21.11 -2.21
N ARG A 163 3.14 20.93 -0.93
CA ARG A 163 3.79 21.60 0.21
C ARG A 163 5.16 21.01 0.55
N MET A 164 5.53 19.89 -0.06
CA MET A 164 6.84 19.25 0.12
C MET A 164 7.94 20.01 -0.62
N ASP A 165 8.68 20.85 0.11
CA ASP A 165 9.78 21.67 -0.37
C ASP A 165 11.10 20.88 -0.36
N LEU A 166 11.27 20.06 -1.41
CA LEU A 166 12.51 19.30 -1.64
C LEU A 166 13.70 20.20 -2.01
N ASP A 167 13.46 21.38 -2.57
CA ASP A 167 14.53 22.31 -2.96
C ASP A 167 15.24 22.86 -1.72
N SER A 168 14.48 23.28 -0.69
CA SER A 168 15.03 23.69 0.60
C SER A 168 15.81 22.56 1.27
N ILE A 169 15.27 21.33 1.30
CA ILE A 169 15.97 20.16 1.85
C ILE A 169 17.30 19.93 1.12
N ASN A 170 17.29 20.01 -0.21
CA ASN A 170 18.47 19.83 -1.05
C ASN A 170 19.53 20.94 -0.88
N GLN A 171 19.19 22.10 -0.31
CA GLN A 171 20.16 23.16 0.01
C GLN A 171 20.90 22.90 1.32
N THR A 172 20.42 21.99 2.17
CA THR A 172 21.07 21.64 3.42
C THR A 172 22.25 20.68 3.22
N LYS A 173 23.15 20.62 4.22
CA LYS A 173 24.29 19.69 4.21
C LYS A 173 23.85 18.30 4.67
N LEU A 174 23.32 17.51 3.73
CA LEU A 174 22.87 16.14 3.99
C LEU A 174 24.05 15.14 4.09
N PRO A 175 24.00 14.16 5.00
CA PRO A 175 25.01 13.08 5.06
C PRO A 175 24.80 12.09 3.91
N VAL A 176 25.84 11.81 3.12
CA VAL A 176 25.77 10.86 2.00
C VAL A 176 25.37 9.47 2.50
N GLY A 177 24.45 8.81 1.79
CA GLY A 177 23.96 7.47 2.10
C GLY A 177 22.87 7.42 3.17
N ALA A 178 22.66 8.49 3.94
CA ALA A 178 21.63 8.54 4.98
C ALA A 178 20.22 8.47 4.38
N LYS A 179 19.28 7.93 5.17
CA LYS A 179 17.86 8.09 4.91
C LYS A 179 17.35 9.46 5.33
N VAL A 180 16.47 10.02 4.51
CA VAL A 180 15.75 11.28 4.79
C VAL A 180 14.28 11.00 4.61
N GLU A 181 13.54 11.01 5.71
CA GLU A 181 12.09 10.87 5.72
C GLU A 181 11.47 12.27 5.74
N VAL A 182 10.55 12.51 4.82
CA VAL A 182 9.85 13.79 4.69
C VAL A 182 8.37 13.54 4.80
N ALA A 183 7.71 14.28 5.69
CA ALA A 183 6.28 14.17 5.94
C ALA A 183 5.60 15.55 5.92
N ILE A 184 4.38 15.59 5.42
CA ILE A 184 3.48 16.74 5.50
C ILE A 184 2.33 16.38 6.44
N SER A 185 2.14 17.13 7.52
CA SER A 185 1.03 16.93 8.46
C SER A 185 -0.33 17.37 7.88
N HIS A 186 -1.41 17.02 8.58
CA HIS A 186 -2.76 17.54 8.29
C HIS A 186 -2.82 19.08 8.20
N THR A 187 -2.02 19.81 9.00
CA THR A 187 -1.92 21.28 8.95
C THR A 187 -1.10 21.82 7.78
N GLY A 188 -0.41 20.95 7.04
CA GLY A 188 0.50 21.33 5.96
C GLY A 188 1.91 21.71 6.39
N LYS A 189 2.28 21.45 7.65
CA LYS A 189 3.66 21.64 8.12
C LYS A 189 4.53 20.51 7.59
N GLN A 190 5.70 20.86 7.07
CA GLN A 190 6.73 19.91 6.65
C GLN A 190 7.59 19.47 7.84
N PHE A 191 7.84 18.18 7.93
CA PHE A 191 8.72 17.52 8.88
C PHE A 191 9.80 16.75 8.12
N VAL A 192 11.02 16.80 8.63
CA VAL A 192 12.17 16.13 8.02
C VAL A 192 12.94 15.38 9.11
N ALA A 193 12.98 14.06 9.02
CA ALA A 193 13.83 13.22 9.86
C ALA A 193 15.01 12.72 9.02
N ILE A 194 16.22 12.80 9.58
CA ILE A 194 17.45 12.38 8.91
C ILE A 194 18.09 11.33 9.79
N GLU A 195 18.39 10.18 9.20
CA GLU A 195 19.06 9.08 9.87
C GLU A 195 20.34 9.55 10.57
N GLY A 196 20.51 9.14 11.83
CA GLY A 196 21.63 9.55 12.68
C GLY A 196 21.47 10.93 13.34
N ARG A 197 20.31 11.59 13.20
CA ARG A 197 19.97 12.79 13.99
C ARG A 197 18.84 12.46 14.96
N GLU A 198 19.03 12.80 16.24
CA GLU A 198 18.12 12.41 17.34
C GLU A 198 16.97 13.42 17.59
N ASN A 199 17.03 14.62 17.01
CA ASN A 199 16.03 15.64 17.21
C ASN A 199 15.01 15.62 16.07
N PHE A 200 13.87 14.96 16.30
CA PHE A 200 12.72 15.05 15.43
C PHE A 200 11.48 15.49 16.19
N ASP A 201 10.70 16.39 15.59
CA ASP A 201 9.39 16.78 16.10
C ASP A 201 8.40 15.63 15.86
N LEU A 202 7.43 15.49 16.77
CA LEU A 202 6.25 14.68 16.50
C LEU A 202 5.41 15.35 15.41
N ILE A 203 4.81 14.53 14.55
CA ILE A 203 3.91 14.95 13.50
C ILE A 203 2.50 14.87 14.06
N ASP A 204 1.79 15.99 14.02
CA ASP A 204 0.38 16.03 14.39
C ASP A 204 -0.47 15.70 13.17
N GLU A 205 -1.29 14.67 13.28
CA GLU A 205 -2.27 14.27 12.26
C GLU A 205 -3.68 14.34 12.84
N GLN A 206 -4.67 14.50 11.96
CA GLN A 206 -6.07 14.47 12.33
C GLN A 206 -6.84 13.60 11.33
N VAL A 207 -7.62 12.67 11.86
CA VAL A 207 -8.51 11.82 11.05
C VAL A 207 -9.87 11.83 11.73
N LEU A 208 -10.90 12.19 10.98
CA LEU A 208 -12.23 12.48 11.53
C LEU A 208 -12.10 13.52 12.66
N ASN A 209 -12.39 13.14 13.91
CA ASN A 209 -12.27 13.99 15.09
C ASN A 209 -11.21 13.50 16.09
N LYS A 210 -10.23 12.71 15.63
CA LYS A 210 -9.15 12.17 16.46
C LYS A 210 -7.80 12.74 16.03
N ASN A 211 -7.05 13.19 17.03
CA ASN A 211 -5.71 13.72 16.85
C ASN A 211 -4.70 12.62 17.15
N PHE A 212 -3.64 12.56 16.34
CA PHE A 212 -2.55 11.62 16.48
C PHE A 212 -1.26 12.42 16.56
N SER A 213 -0.40 12.09 17.52
CA SER A 213 0.93 12.70 17.64
C SER A 213 1.96 11.60 17.49
N ILE A 214 2.51 11.50 16.28
CA ILE A 214 3.26 10.32 15.81
C ILE A 214 4.71 10.68 15.48
N SER A 215 5.60 9.74 15.71
CA SER A 215 7.00 9.88 15.32
C SER A 215 7.12 9.88 13.78
N PRO A 216 8.09 10.58 13.18
CA PRO A 216 8.29 10.59 11.73
C PRO A 216 8.55 9.20 11.14
N THR A 217 9.26 8.37 11.89
CA THR A 217 9.62 7.00 11.50
C THR A 217 8.50 5.98 11.70
N SER A 218 7.44 6.34 12.44
CA SER A 218 6.27 5.47 12.61
C SER A 218 5.46 5.42 11.32
N PHE A 219 4.98 4.24 10.94
CA PHE A 219 4.16 4.09 9.75
C PHE A 219 2.89 4.95 9.84
N TRP A 220 2.58 5.63 8.74
CA TRP A 220 1.34 6.35 8.53
C TRP A 220 0.96 6.26 7.06
N GLN A 221 -0.35 6.30 6.78
CA GLN A 221 -0.85 6.22 5.42
C GLN A 221 -0.30 7.38 4.59
N SER A 222 0.38 7.06 3.48
CA SER A 222 1.12 8.07 2.71
C SER A 222 0.21 8.93 1.82
N HIS A 223 -1.01 8.50 1.56
CA HIS A 223 -1.96 9.25 0.75
C HIS A 223 -2.84 10.13 1.62
N ILE A 224 -2.98 11.41 1.28
CA ILE A 224 -3.66 12.41 2.11
C ILE A 224 -5.08 11.98 2.53
N GLN A 225 -5.85 11.38 1.62
CA GLN A 225 -7.20 10.86 1.90
C GLN A 225 -7.24 9.43 2.45
N ALA A 226 -6.14 8.67 2.43
CA ALA A 226 -6.16 7.25 2.81
C ALA A 226 -6.63 6.99 4.25
N PRO A 227 -6.17 7.75 5.28
CA PRO A 227 -6.62 7.53 6.65
C PRO A 227 -8.15 7.55 6.78
N GLU A 228 -8.80 8.55 6.19
CA GLU A 228 -10.25 8.72 6.27
C GLU A 228 -11.00 7.71 5.38
N VAL A 229 -10.58 7.54 4.13
CA VAL A 229 -11.23 6.62 3.17
C VAL A 229 -11.22 5.18 3.69
N LEU A 230 -10.06 4.70 4.16
CA LEU A 230 -9.94 3.35 4.69
C LEU A 230 -10.70 3.18 6.00
N THR A 231 -10.64 4.17 6.90
CA THR A 231 -11.40 4.12 8.17
C THR A 231 -12.90 4.03 7.91
N ASN A 232 -13.45 4.84 7.00
CA ASN A 232 -14.87 4.81 6.67
C ASN A 232 -15.29 3.46 6.05
N SER A 233 -14.48 2.91 5.15
CA SER A 233 -14.74 1.59 4.55
C SER A 233 -14.72 0.48 5.61
N VAL A 234 -13.70 0.47 6.47
CA VAL A 234 -13.56 -0.50 7.57
C VAL A 234 -14.76 -0.45 8.52
N LEU A 235 -15.15 0.75 8.97
CA LEU A 235 -16.30 0.92 9.87
C LEU A 235 -17.61 0.47 9.21
N GLY A 236 -17.80 0.78 7.93
CA GLY A 236 -18.98 0.35 7.17
C GLY A 236 -19.09 -1.17 7.04
N TYR A 237 -17.96 -1.88 6.96
CA TYR A 237 -17.93 -3.34 6.88
C TYR A 237 -18.04 -4.05 8.22
N LEU A 238 -17.37 -3.55 9.27
CA LEU A 238 -17.32 -4.23 10.57
C LEU A 238 -18.68 -4.32 11.26
N GLY A 239 -19.51 -3.27 11.17
CA GLY A 239 -20.80 -3.23 11.87
C GLY A 239 -20.63 -3.37 13.38
N VAL A 240 -19.82 -2.48 13.97
CA VAL A 240 -19.47 -2.47 15.40
C VAL A 240 -20.71 -2.16 16.25
N ARG A 241 -20.81 -2.84 17.39
CA ARG A 241 -21.84 -2.68 18.42
C ARG A 241 -21.17 -2.21 19.70
N ALA A 242 -21.93 -1.48 20.51
CA ALA A 242 -21.45 -0.86 21.76
C ALA A 242 -20.71 -1.83 22.71
N GLY A 243 -21.15 -3.07 22.81
CA GLY A 243 -20.57 -4.08 23.71
C GLY A 243 -19.58 -5.04 23.07
N ASP A 244 -19.13 -4.79 21.84
CA ASP A 244 -18.20 -5.70 21.17
C ASP A 244 -16.81 -5.68 21.78
N HIS A 245 -16.15 -6.85 21.76
CA HIS A 245 -14.69 -6.93 21.81
C HIS A 245 -14.11 -7.00 20.39
N VAL A 246 -13.52 -5.90 19.95
CA VAL A 246 -12.92 -5.76 18.61
C VAL A 246 -11.40 -5.89 18.71
N PHE A 247 -10.79 -6.65 17.80
CA PHE A 247 -9.33 -6.72 17.66
C PHE A 247 -8.87 -5.93 16.45
N ASP A 248 -7.86 -5.08 16.62
CA ASP A 248 -7.14 -4.38 15.56
C ASP A 248 -5.73 -4.97 15.46
N LEU A 249 -5.52 -5.81 14.45
CA LEU A 249 -4.28 -6.58 14.26
C LEU A 249 -3.36 -5.83 13.30
N TYR A 250 -2.07 -5.78 13.63
CA TYR A 250 -1.11 -4.91 12.94
C TYR A 250 -1.54 -3.44 13.05
N GLY A 251 -2.05 -3.07 14.24
CA GLY A 251 -2.74 -1.80 14.43
C GLY A 251 -1.83 -0.57 14.32
N GLY A 252 -0.51 -0.75 14.28
CA GLY A 252 0.46 0.34 14.20
C GLY A 252 0.25 1.35 15.33
N VAL A 253 0.17 2.63 14.96
CA VAL A 253 -0.11 3.73 15.90
C VAL A 253 -1.59 3.80 16.33
N GLY A 254 -2.45 2.92 15.79
CA GLY A 254 -3.86 2.80 16.12
C GLY A 254 -4.79 3.70 15.32
N LEU A 255 -4.53 3.88 14.02
CA LEU A 255 -5.42 4.63 13.11
C LEU A 255 -6.86 4.13 13.20
N PHE A 256 -7.08 2.84 12.98
CA PHE A 256 -8.42 2.26 13.03
C PHE A 256 -8.92 2.10 14.46
N THR A 257 -8.06 1.66 15.38
CA THR A 257 -8.35 1.60 16.83
C THR A 257 -8.99 2.88 17.35
N ALA A 258 -8.49 4.06 16.95
CA ALA A 258 -9.05 5.35 17.38
C ALA A 258 -10.50 5.55 16.94
N ALA A 259 -10.87 5.10 15.75
CA ALA A 259 -12.22 5.17 15.22
C ALA A 259 -13.13 4.10 15.87
N LEU A 260 -12.63 2.87 16.04
CA LEU A 260 -13.34 1.77 16.69
C LEU A 260 -13.70 2.11 18.14
N ALA A 261 -12.78 2.73 18.88
CA ALA A 261 -12.99 3.15 20.25
C ALA A 261 -14.09 4.20 20.42
N THR A 262 -14.56 4.84 19.34
CA THR A 262 -15.73 5.75 19.39
C THR A 262 -17.07 5.04 19.25
N GLN A 263 -17.09 3.79 18.78
CA GLN A 263 -18.30 3.00 18.57
C GLN A 263 -18.58 2.00 19.70
N VAL A 264 -17.57 1.75 20.53
CA VAL A 264 -17.61 0.84 21.68
C VAL A 264 -17.84 1.65 22.95
N THR A 265 -18.60 1.12 23.90
CA THR A 265 -18.82 1.74 25.23
C THR A 265 -17.97 1.04 26.28
N ASP A 266 -18.14 1.42 27.56
CA ASP A 266 -17.56 0.78 28.73
C ASP A 266 -17.90 -0.72 28.90
N THR A 267 -18.88 -1.23 28.15
CA THR A 267 -19.25 -2.66 28.13
C THR A 267 -18.49 -3.49 27.11
N GLY A 268 -17.76 -2.85 26.18
CA GLY A 268 -16.94 -3.51 25.18
C GLY A 268 -15.46 -3.15 25.33
N ARG A 269 -14.66 -3.54 24.34
CA ARG A 269 -13.21 -3.28 24.34
C ARG A 269 -12.62 -3.28 22.94
N VAL A 270 -11.56 -2.52 22.71
CA VAL A 270 -10.73 -2.63 21.50
C VAL A 270 -9.33 -3.10 21.91
N THR A 271 -8.87 -4.23 21.38
CA THR A 271 -7.51 -4.73 21.61
C THR A 271 -6.66 -4.48 20.35
N LEU A 272 -5.70 -3.57 20.45
CA LEU A 272 -4.69 -3.28 19.43
C LEU A 272 -3.51 -4.24 19.63
N ILE A 273 -3.15 -5.03 18.61
CA ILE A 273 -1.97 -5.89 18.62
C ILE A 273 -0.94 -5.39 17.59
N GLU A 274 0.25 -5.04 18.06
CA GLU A 274 1.35 -4.52 17.24
C GLU A 274 2.71 -5.05 17.72
N LEU A 275 3.67 -5.22 16.81
CA LEU A 275 5.03 -5.71 17.08
C LEU A 275 6.08 -4.60 17.07
N ASP A 276 5.89 -3.55 16.27
CA ASP A 276 6.84 -2.45 16.17
C ASP A 276 6.87 -1.59 17.45
N ALA A 277 8.05 -1.48 18.05
CA ALA A 277 8.22 -0.77 19.31
C ALA A 277 7.95 0.73 19.18
N GLY A 278 8.29 1.35 18.04
CA GLY A 278 8.04 2.77 17.79
C GLY A 278 6.55 3.07 17.72
N ALA A 279 5.81 2.27 16.95
CA ALA A 279 4.37 2.34 16.84
C ALA A 279 3.66 2.11 18.18
N ILE A 280 4.13 1.14 18.99
CA ILE A 280 3.61 0.89 20.34
C ILE A 280 3.79 2.10 21.27
N ILE A 281 4.96 2.77 21.21
CA ILE A 281 5.21 3.97 22.02
C ILE A 281 4.22 5.08 21.63
N ASP A 282 4.02 5.31 20.34
CA ASP A 282 3.09 6.32 19.85
C ASP A 282 1.63 5.94 20.19
N ALA A 283 1.23 4.67 20.01
CA ALA A 283 -0.10 4.20 20.38
C ALA A 283 -0.37 4.39 21.88
N LYS A 284 0.58 4.06 22.75
CA LYS A 284 0.46 4.28 24.20
C LYS A 284 0.29 5.76 24.54
N ARG A 285 0.96 6.66 23.81
CA ARG A 285 0.76 8.11 23.97
C ARG A 285 -0.65 8.54 23.53
N ILE A 286 -1.11 8.06 22.38
CA ILE A 286 -2.43 8.42 21.80
C ILE A 286 -3.58 7.92 22.69
N PHE A 287 -3.45 6.72 23.27
CA PHE A 287 -4.51 6.08 24.05
C PHE A 287 -4.29 6.15 25.57
N ALA A 288 -3.38 6.99 26.07
CA ALA A 288 -3.03 7.05 27.50
C ALA A 288 -4.24 7.26 28.43
N GLU A 289 -5.23 8.04 27.99
CA GLU A 289 -6.43 8.35 28.76
C GLU A 289 -7.64 7.49 28.36
N ASN A 290 -7.48 6.60 27.38
CA ASN A 290 -8.58 5.78 26.84
C ASN A 290 -8.70 4.45 27.61
N GLN A 291 -9.81 4.25 28.32
CA GLN A 291 -10.07 3.03 29.11
C GLN A 291 -10.63 1.87 28.28
N ILE A 292 -11.03 2.10 27.03
CA ILE A 292 -11.62 1.10 26.12
C ILE A 292 -10.52 0.36 25.34
N VAL A 293 -9.37 1.01 25.13
CA VAL A 293 -8.28 0.49 24.30
C VAL A 293 -7.24 -0.26 25.14
N GLU A 294 -7.04 -1.53 24.82
CA GLU A 294 -5.94 -2.35 25.34
C GLU A 294 -4.86 -2.49 24.25
N ILE A 295 -3.62 -2.11 24.57
CA ILE A 295 -2.48 -2.25 23.66
C ILE A 295 -1.66 -3.47 24.06
N VAL A 296 -1.47 -4.39 23.11
CA VAL A 296 -0.70 -5.62 23.30
C VAL A 296 0.49 -5.63 22.35
N GLU A 297 1.69 -5.60 22.92
CA GLU A 297 2.93 -5.73 22.16
C GLU A 297 3.25 -7.22 21.90
N GLY A 298 3.38 -7.59 20.63
CA GLY A 298 3.85 -8.90 20.21
C GLY A 298 3.26 -9.40 18.90
N LYS A 299 3.77 -10.55 18.45
CA LYS A 299 3.28 -11.21 17.23
C LYS A 299 1.81 -11.59 17.35
N VAL A 300 1.04 -11.31 16.30
CA VAL A 300 -0.41 -11.49 16.24
C VAL A 300 -0.83 -12.91 16.66
N GLU A 301 -0.32 -13.94 16.00
CA GLU A 301 -0.70 -15.35 16.24
C GLU A 301 -0.41 -15.80 17.68
N ARG A 302 0.66 -15.28 18.29
CA ARG A 302 1.01 -15.58 19.68
C ARG A 302 0.12 -14.80 20.64
N SER A 303 -0.15 -13.53 20.37
CA SER A 303 -0.99 -12.67 21.21
C SER A 303 -2.44 -13.14 21.23
N LEU A 304 -3.00 -13.54 20.09
CA LEU A 304 -4.37 -14.05 19.99
C LEU A 304 -4.62 -15.30 20.85
N SER A 305 -3.61 -16.14 21.06
CA SER A 305 -3.72 -17.37 21.88
C SER A 305 -4.12 -17.13 23.35
N LYS A 306 -3.97 -15.89 23.83
CA LYS A 306 -4.32 -15.48 25.20
C LYS A 306 -5.82 -15.19 25.36
N PHE A 307 -6.55 -15.07 24.26
CA PHE A 307 -7.97 -14.72 24.25
C PHE A 307 -8.84 -15.95 23.95
N LYS A 308 -10.10 -15.90 24.39
CA LYS A 308 -11.06 -16.99 24.20
C LYS A 308 -12.10 -16.71 23.14
N ARG A 309 -12.38 -15.44 22.88
CA ARG A 309 -13.39 -14.98 21.93
C ARG A 309 -13.01 -13.59 21.41
N ALA A 310 -13.43 -13.32 20.19
CA ALA A 310 -13.51 -11.99 19.60
C ALA A 310 -14.92 -11.83 19.04
N ASP A 311 -15.47 -10.63 19.10
CA ASP A 311 -16.72 -10.33 18.41
C ASP A 311 -16.44 -9.93 16.95
N LEU A 312 -15.37 -9.16 16.74
CA LEU A 312 -14.92 -8.66 15.45
C LEU A 312 -13.39 -8.66 15.37
N ILE A 313 -12.85 -8.84 14.16
CA ILE A 313 -11.42 -8.70 13.90
C ILE A 313 -11.21 -7.80 12.68
N LEU A 314 -10.32 -6.82 12.82
CA LEU A 314 -9.73 -6.02 11.76
C LEU A 314 -8.25 -6.40 11.63
N LEU A 315 -7.75 -6.49 10.40
CA LEU A 315 -6.32 -6.64 10.15
C LEU A 315 -5.85 -5.82 8.96
N ASP A 316 -4.66 -5.20 9.10
CA ASP A 316 -3.92 -4.50 8.04
C ASP A 316 -2.48 -5.03 7.94
N PRO A 317 -2.28 -6.29 7.49
CA PRO A 317 -0.98 -6.94 7.50
C PRO A 317 -0.01 -6.37 6.45
N PRO A 318 1.31 -6.66 6.57
CA PRO A 318 2.28 -6.33 5.53
C PRO A 318 1.97 -7.03 4.19
N ARG A 319 2.67 -6.62 3.12
CA ARG A 319 2.51 -7.16 1.74
C ARG A 319 2.61 -8.68 1.60
N SER A 320 3.20 -9.37 2.58
CA SER A 320 3.22 -10.84 2.59
C SER A 320 1.86 -11.47 2.91
N GLY A 321 0.90 -10.68 3.37
CA GLY A 321 -0.36 -11.11 3.97
C GLY A 321 -0.22 -11.57 5.41
N ALA A 322 -1.33 -11.95 6.02
CA ALA A 322 -1.42 -12.50 7.38
C ALA A 322 -0.87 -13.93 7.45
N GLY A 323 -1.12 -14.72 6.40
CA GLY A 323 -0.70 -16.11 6.31
C GLY A 323 -1.52 -17.08 7.18
N LYS A 324 -1.27 -18.37 6.98
CA LYS A 324 -2.11 -19.45 7.50
C LYS A 324 -2.18 -19.51 9.03
N ASP A 325 -1.07 -19.26 9.72
CA ASP A 325 -1.02 -19.34 11.19
C ASP A 325 -1.85 -18.25 11.86
N VAL A 326 -1.81 -17.02 11.33
CA VAL A 326 -2.62 -15.89 11.82
C VAL A 326 -4.09 -16.14 11.50
N VAL A 327 -4.41 -16.57 10.27
CA VAL A 327 -5.79 -16.91 9.89
C VAL A 327 -6.38 -18.00 10.79
N ASN A 328 -5.63 -19.06 11.09
CA ASN A 328 -6.04 -20.09 12.04
C ASN A 328 -6.24 -19.54 13.46
N ALA A 329 -5.38 -18.62 13.92
CA ALA A 329 -5.50 -18.00 15.24
C ALA A 329 -6.73 -17.09 15.34
N MET A 330 -7.05 -16.34 14.29
CA MET A 330 -8.25 -15.50 14.20
C MET A 330 -9.52 -16.35 14.28
N ALA A 331 -9.61 -17.40 13.46
CA ALA A 331 -10.81 -18.25 13.39
C ALA A 331 -11.13 -18.96 14.72
N LYS A 332 -10.11 -19.30 15.53
CA LYS A 332 -10.29 -19.90 16.88
C LYS A 332 -11.03 -18.99 17.86
N LEU A 333 -11.00 -17.68 17.64
CA LEU A 333 -11.74 -16.71 18.46
C LEU A 333 -13.20 -16.55 18.02
N GLU A 334 -13.57 -17.22 16.93
CA GLU A 334 -14.93 -17.26 16.38
C GLU A 334 -15.58 -15.87 16.15
N PRO A 335 -14.87 -14.87 15.60
CA PRO A 335 -15.50 -13.58 15.31
C PRO A 335 -16.64 -13.75 14.32
N ARG A 336 -17.68 -12.92 14.42
CA ARG A 336 -18.79 -12.95 13.47
C ARG A 336 -18.41 -12.34 12.11
N ALA A 337 -17.45 -11.43 12.11
CA ALA A 337 -16.91 -10.79 10.92
C ALA A 337 -15.42 -10.50 11.06
N ILE A 338 -14.71 -10.61 9.93
CA ILE A 338 -13.31 -10.25 9.78
C ILE A 338 -13.21 -9.23 8.65
N VAL A 339 -12.60 -8.07 8.91
CA VAL A 339 -12.33 -7.06 7.88
C VAL A 339 -10.83 -6.99 7.64
N TYR A 340 -10.44 -7.19 6.39
CA TYR A 340 -9.05 -7.30 5.95
C TYR A 340 -8.73 -6.10 5.04
N VAL A 341 -7.79 -5.24 5.48
CA VAL A 341 -7.19 -4.18 4.67
C VAL A 341 -5.90 -4.72 4.04
N SER A 342 -5.68 -4.51 2.73
CA SER A 342 -4.53 -5.06 2.04
C SER A 342 -4.07 -4.23 0.85
N CYS A 343 -2.77 -3.93 0.82
CA CYS A 343 -2.10 -3.31 -0.31
C CYS A 343 -1.59 -4.32 -1.37
N ASP A 344 -1.87 -5.62 -1.21
CA ASP A 344 -1.40 -6.70 -2.09
C ASP A 344 -2.52 -7.72 -2.39
N PRO A 345 -3.19 -7.64 -3.55
CA PRO A 345 -4.34 -8.49 -3.86
C PRO A 345 -4.00 -9.98 -3.98
N ALA A 346 -2.74 -10.32 -4.27
CA ALA A 346 -2.31 -11.72 -4.40
C ALA A 346 -2.29 -12.43 -3.04
N SER A 347 -1.69 -11.80 -2.02
CA SER A 347 -1.68 -12.31 -0.66
C SER A 347 -3.07 -12.27 -0.02
N LEU A 348 -3.88 -11.24 -0.29
CA LEU A 348 -5.29 -11.19 0.12
C LEU A 348 -6.08 -12.37 -0.47
N ALA A 349 -5.97 -12.64 -1.77
CA ALA A 349 -6.66 -13.76 -2.40
C ALA A 349 -6.20 -15.12 -1.83
N ARG A 350 -4.91 -15.29 -1.52
CA ARG A 350 -4.40 -16.49 -0.85
C ARG A 350 -5.01 -16.67 0.54
N ASP A 351 -5.02 -15.60 1.35
CA ASP A 351 -5.49 -15.67 2.73
C ASP A 351 -7.03 -15.79 2.78
N ALA A 352 -7.74 -15.29 1.76
CA ALA A 352 -9.16 -15.56 1.54
C ALA A 352 -9.45 -17.06 1.40
N THR A 353 -8.59 -17.83 0.71
CA THR A 353 -8.72 -19.29 0.64
C THR A 353 -8.63 -19.95 2.02
N TYR A 354 -7.70 -19.50 2.86
CA TYR A 354 -7.56 -20.04 4.22
C TYR A 354 -8.76 -19.69 5.10
N LEU A 355 -9.32 -18.48 4.95
CA LEU A 355 -10.56 -18.08 5.63
C LEU A 355 -11.75 -18.93 5.16
N ASP A 356 -11.85 -19.19 3.87
CA ASP A 356 -12.91 -20.03 3.28
C ASP A 356 -12.90 -21.46 3.84
N GLU A 357 -11.70 -22.06 3.92
CA GLU A 357 -11.46 -23.37 4.53
C GLU A 357 -11.90 -23.45 6.00
N LEU A 358 -11.94 -22.30 6.69
CA LEU A 358 -12.33 -22.17 8.10
C LEU A 358 -13.77 -21.67 8.29
N GLY A 359 -14.58 -21.64 7.22
CA GLY A 359 -16.00 -21.28 7.28
C GLY A 359 -16.26 -19.77 7.25
N TYR A 360 -15.29 -18.96 6.81
CA TYR A 360 -15.46 -17.52 6.59
C TYR A 360 -15.57 -17.22 5.10
N LYS A 361 -16.76 -16.79 4.64
CA LYS A 361 -17.01 -16.46 3.24
C LYS A 361 -16.71 -15.00 2.97
N LEU A 362 -16.09 -14.72 1.83
CA LEU A 362 -15.99 -13.35 1.32
C LEU A 362 -17.41 -12.84 1.02
N ASP A 363 -17.78 -11.77 1.68
CA ASP A 363 -19.10 -11.15 1.57
C ASP A 363 -19.05 -9.86 0.73
N GLY A 364 -17.96 -9.11 0.81
CA GLY A 364 -17.78 -7.90 0.02
C GLY A 364 -16.32 -7.47 -0.07
N ILE A 365 -15.98 -6.79 -1.16
CA ILE A 365 -14.65 -6.21 -1.39
C ILE A 365 -14.80 -4.83 -2.03
N GLN A 366 -14.09 -3.86 -1.47
CA GLN A 366 -13.87 -2.55 -2.06
C GLN A 366 -12.39 -2.42 -2.41
N SER A 367 -12.07 -1.79 -3.53
CA SER A 367 -10.69 -1.48 -3.89
C SER A 367 -10.55 0.01 -4.20
N PHE A 368 -9.43 0.60 -3.80
CA PHE A 368 -9.17 2.03 -3.88
C PHE A 368 -7.85 2.30 -4.58
N ASP A 369 -7.84 3.35 -5.39
CA ASP A 369 -6.65 3.91 -6.03
C ASP A 369 -5.95 4.89 -5.09
N LEU A 370 -5.40 4.39 -3.97
CA LEU A 370 -4.65 5.20 -3.01
C LEU A 370 -3.17 5.40 -3.39
N PHE A 371 -2.76 4.84 -4.52
CA PHE A 371 -1.42 5.00 -5.08
C PHE A 371 -1.50 5.19 -6.61
N PRO A 372 -2.19 6.22 -7.10
CA PRO A 372 -2.29 6.48 -8.52
C PRO A 372 -0.89 6.73 -9.09
N MET A 373 -0.72 6.48 -10.40
CA MET A 373 0.57 6.47 -11.10
C MET A 373 1.50 5.29 -10.74
N THR A 374 1.09 4.43 -9.82
CA THR A 374 1.82 3.20 -9.44
C THR A 374 0.93 1.97 -9.66
N GLN A 375 1.54 0.78 -9.59
CA GLN A 375 0.81 -0.48 -9.68
C GLN A 375 0.07 -0.89 -8.40
N HIS A 376 0.28 -0.19 -7.27
CA HIS A 376 -0.31 -0.56 -5.99
C HIS A 376 -1.81 -0.31 -5.95
N ILE A 377 -2.52 -1.18 -5.23
CA ILE A 377 -3.98 -1.21 -5.09
C ILE A 377 -4.26 -1.47 -3.63
N GLU A 378 -5.11 -0.67 -3.01
CA GLU A 378 -5.59 -0.94 -1.65
C GLU A 378 -6.94 -1.63 -1.71
N CYS A 379 -7.12 -2.70 -0.95
CA CYS A 379 -8.36 -3.46 -0.87
C CYS A 379 -8.86 -3.52 0.57
N VAL A 380 -10.17 -3.40 0.76
CA VAL A 380 -10.85 -3.68 2.03
C VAL A 380 -11.86 -4.78 1.75
N ALA A 381 -11.68 -5.93 2.39
CA ALA A 381 -12.52 -7.11 2.21
C ALA A 381 -13.19 -7.52 3.52
N ARG A 382 -14.48 -7.86 3.45
CA ARG A 382 -15.25 -8.40 4.58
C ARG A 382 -15.46 -9.89 4.40
N PHE A 383 -15.21 -10.63 5.47
CA PHE A 383 -15.50 -12.04 5.58
C PHE A 383 -16.48 -12.29 6.72
N LEU A 384 -17.51 -13.09 6.48
CA LEU A 384 -18.53 -13.44 7.45
C LEU A 384 -18.47 -14.93 7.78
N LYS A 385 -18.66 -15.26 9.06
CA LYS A 385 -18.77 -16.66 9.48
C LYS A 385 -20.07 -17.26 8.93
N ILE A 386 -19.99 -18.39 8.25
CA ILE A 386 -21.18 -19.15 7.84
C ILE A 386 -21.81 -19.74 9.10
N ALA A 387 -23.13 -19.57 9.24
CA ALA A 387 -23.92 -20.12 10.33
C ALA A 387 -24.00 -21.65 10.31
#